data_AF-A0A7V9UFJ3-F1
#
_entry.id   AF-A0A7V9UFJ3-F1
#
_cell.length_a   1.000
_cell.length_b   1.000
_cell.length_c   1.000
_cell.angle_alpha   90.00
_cell.angle_beta   90.00
_cell.angle_gamma   90.00
#
_symmetry.space_group_name_H-M   'P 1'
#
loop_
_entity.id
_entity.type
_entity.pdbx_description
1 polymer ?
#
loop_
_entity_poly.entity_id
_entity_poly.type
_entity_poly.pdbx_seq_one_letter_code
_entity_poly.pdbx_strand_id
1 'polypeptide(L)'
;MKITPRQIQIKNWLNFRKTPFQPFHSLDFLKHPFNLSFHKSMELEAKKIADIEEYLPPPVRSFDNEDVQSVKIFKTNLPHWSLATSTYFVTFCISNRKKKSLSLPVAATIVEDAINFYSGKQYEIDSYVIMPDHVHLLITPYPDFELSKILFNMKSFATKTINNIFSINGRFWQPDNFDHLVRNHGYWIRYFDYIHNNPVKACIVKTPDEYTWSSLSKLYSAR
;
A
#
# COMPACT_ATOMS: atom_id res chain seq x y z
N MET A 1 0.70 18.95 -35.34
CA MET A 1 1.07 18.89 -33.91
C MET A 1 1.58 17.48 -33.60
N LYS A 2 2.82 17.34 -33.09
CA LYS A 2 3.42 16.03 -32.76
C LYS A 2 2.86 15.54 -31.43
N ILE A 3 2.31 14.33 -31.42
CA ILE A 3 1.76 13.67 -30.23
C ILE A 3 2.94 13.33 -29.29
N THR A 4 2.83 13.71 -28.02
CA THR A 4 3.88 13.43 -27.02
C THR A 4 3.86 11.96 -26.56
N PRO A 5 4.99 11.38 -26.10
CA PRO A 5 5.03 10.01 -25.55
C PRO A 5 3.98 9.77 -24.44
N ARG A 6 3.68 10.83 -23.68
CA ARG A 6 2.63 10.91 -22.66
C ARG A 6 1.21 10.74 -23.23
N GLN A 7 0.92 11.34 -24.39
CA GLN A 7 -0.38 11.18 -25.07
C GLN A 7 -0.54 9.81 -25.74
N ILE A 8 0.56 9.15 -26.12
CA ILE A 8 0.56 7.78 -26.64
C ILE A 8 0.27 6.77 -25.51
N GLN A 9 0.83 6.96 -24.32
CA GLN A 9 0.54 6.14 -23.14
C GLN A 9 -0.93 6.24 -22.70
N ILE A 10 -1.54 7.43 -22.75
CA ILE A 10 -2.96 7.64 -22.44
C ILE A 10 -3.86 6.84 -23.40
N LYS A 11 -3.58 6.90 -24.71
CA LYS A 11 -4.33 6.11 -25.71
C LYS A 11 -4.14 4.60 -25.53
N ASN A 12 -2.96 4.16 -25.12
CA ASN A 12 -2.67 2.74 -24.90
C ASN A 12 -3.32 2.20 -23.62
N TRP A 13 -3.39 3.00 -22.54
CA TRP A 13 -4.10 2.66 -21.30
C TRP A 13 -5.62 2.53 -21.53
N LEU A 14 -6.22 3.46 -22.28
CA LEU A 14 -7.65 3.40 -22.66
C LEU A 14 -7.99 2.18 -23.53
N ASN A 15 -7.04 1.70 -24.34
CA ASN A 15 -7.21 0.52 -25.18
C ASN A 15 -7.05 -0.80 -24.41
N PHE A 16 -6.22 -0.85 -23.36
CA PHE A 16 -5.99 -2.05 -22.53
C PHE A 16 -7.21 -2.44 -21.69
N ARG A 17 -8.06 -1.48 -21.30
CA ARG A 17 -9.34 -1.74 -20.61
C ARG A 17 -10.44 -2.38 -21.47
N LYS A 18 -10.28 -2.42 -22.80
CA LYS A 18 -11.27 -3.02 -23.71
C LYS A 18 -11.09 -4.53 -23.90
N THR A 19 -10.04 -5.13 -23.32
CA THR A 19 -9.89 -6.58 -23.27
C THR A 19 -10.48 -7.12 -21.97
N PRO A 20 -11.56 -7.90 -22.01
CA PRO A 20 -12.14 -8.49 -20.82
C PRO A 20 -11.15 -9.49 -20.20
N PHE A 21 -10.97 -9.39 -18.89
CA PHE A 21 -10.21 -10.35 -18.09
C PHE A 21 -10.93 -11.71 -18.13
N GLN A 22 -10.28 -12.72 -18.71
CA GLN A 22 -10.75 -14.11 -18.69
C GLN A 22 -10.46 -14.70 -17.31
N PRO A 23 -11.47 -15.10 -16.51
CA PRO A 23 -11.23 -15.79 -15.25
C PRO A 23 -10.85 -17.25 -15.51
N PHE A 24 -9.83 -17.74 -14.81
CA PHE A 24 -9.55 -19.18 -14.74
C PHE A 24 -10.73 -19.89 -14.05
N HIS A 25 -11.22 -20.94 -14.71
CA HIS A 25 -12.40 -21.72 -14.34
C HIS A 25 -12.26 -22.46 -12.99
N SER A 26 -13.31 -22.37 -12.17
CA SER A 26 -13.92 -23.53 -11.52
C SER A 26 -15.43 -23.29 -11.43
N LEU A 27 -16.19 -24.21 -12.03
CA LEU A 27 -17.64 -24.16 -12.19
C LEU A 27 -18.38 -24.30 -10.84
N ASP A 28 -19.66 -23.90 -10.87
CA ASP A 28 -20.70 -24.03 -9.83
C ASP A 28 -20.77 -22.95 -8.75
N PHE A 29 -21.18 -21.72 -9.11
CA PHE A 29 -21.78 -20.80 -8.13
C PHE A 29 -22.77 -19.78 -8.72
N LEU A 30 -23.63 -20.15 -9.68
CA LEU A 30 -24.74 -19.28 -10.11
C LEU A 30 -26.01 -20.05 -10.48
N LYS A 31 -26.88 -20.26 -9.48
CA LYS A 31 -28.34 -20.38 -9.65
C LYS A 31 -29.07 -19.78 -8.43
N HIS A 32 -29.22 -18.46 -8.38
CA HIS A 32 -30.28 -17.87 -7.54
C HIS A 32 -30.72 -16.48 -8.06
N PRO A 33 -32.02 -16.21 -8.19
CA PRO A 33 -32.53 -14.95 -8.74
C PRO A 33 -32.89 -13.98 -7.61
N PHE A 34 -32.00 -13.05 -7.27
CA PHE A 34 -32.33 -11.82 -6.53
C PHE A 34 -31.26 -10.78 -6.84
N ASN A 35 -31.44 -9.98 -7.90
CA ASN A 35 -30.59 -8.82 -8.15
C ASN A 35 -31.32 -7.76 -8.99
N LEU A 36 -32.17 -6.98 -8.34
CA LEU A 36 -32.59 -5.67 -8.84
C LEU A 36 -32.11 -4.51 -7.93
N SER A 37 -31.54 -4.81 -6.75
CA SER A 37 -30.91 -3.83 -5.85
C SER A 37 -29.42 -3.58 -6.17
N PHE A 38 -28.80 -4.41 -7.01
CA PHE A 38 -27.37 -4.34 -7.35
C PHE A 38 -27.02 -3.17 -8.28
N HIS A 39 -27.93 -2.77 -9.18
CA HIS A 39 -27.60 -1.80 -10.21
C HIS A 39 -27.50 -0.34 -9.72
N LYS A 40 -28.25 0.06 -8.69
CA LYS A 40 -28.07 1.39 -8.07
C LYS A 40 -26.77 1.52 -7.27
N SER A 41 -26.23 0.41 -6.78
CA SER A 41 -24.95 0.39 -6.06
C SER A 41 -23.76 0.54 -7.00
N MET A 42 -23.85 -0.04 -8.21
CA MET A 42 -22.79 0.04 -9.21
C MET A 42 -22.59 1.44 -9.81
N GLU A 43 -23.65 2.23 -9.98
CA GLU A 43 -23.51 3.61 -10.48
C GLU A 43 -22.86 4.56 -9.46
N LEU A 44 -23.10 4.33 -8.17
CA LEU A 44 -22.44 5.07 -7.09
C LEU A 44 -20.97 4.66 -6.95
N GLU A 45 -20.67 3.36 -7.11
CA GLU A 45 -19.29 2.82 -7.15
C GLU A 45 -18.51 3.31 -8.37
N ALA A 46 -19.13 3.36 -9.56
CA ALA A 46 -18.48 3.83 -10.79
C ALA A 46 -18.06 5.30 -10.69
N LYS A 47 -18.84 6.12 -9.98
CA LYS A 47 -18.49 7.52 -9.70
C LYS A 47 -17.32 7.65 -8.72
N LYS A 48 -17.28 6.81 -7.67
CA LYS A 48 -16.13 6.71 -6.74
C LYS A 48 -14.85 6.23 -7.45
N ILE A 49 -14.97 5.29 -8.38
CA ILE A 49 -13.86 4.77 -9.20
C ILE A 49 -13.34 5.84 -10.18
N ALA A 50 -14.20 6.67 -10.75
CA ALA A 50 -13.79 7.77 -11.64
C ALA A 50 -12.91 8.81 -10.91
N ASP A 51 -13.09 8.99 -9.60
CA ASP A 51 -12.23 9.85 -8.78
C ASP A 51 -10.86 9.22 -8.47
N ILE A 52 -10.77 7.88 -8.41
CA ILE A 52 -9.49 7.14 -8.38
C ILE A 52 -8.79 7.27 -9.74
N GLU A 53 -9.51 7.34 -10.85
CA GLU A 53 -8.93 7.47 -12.20
C GLU A 53 -8.21 8.81 -12.44
N GLU A 54 -8.50 9.83 -11.65
CA GLU A 54 -7.77 11.11 -11.67
C GLU A 54 -6.47 11.06 -10.85
N TYR A 55 -6.31 10.09 -9.93
CA TYR A 55 -5.04 9.78 -9.28
C TYR A 55 -4.12 9.14 -10.32
N LEU A 56 -3.35 9.96 -11.02
CA LEU A 56 -2.25 9.48 -11.85
C LEU A 56 -1.22 8.84 -10.92
N PRO A 57 -1.05 7.50 -10.95
CA PRO A 57 0.04 6.85 -10.24
C PRO A 57 1.37 7.53 -10.56
N PRO A 58 2.21 7.84 -9.55
CA PRO A 58 3.48 8.52 -9.77
C PRO A 58 4.33 7.71 -10.76
N PRO A 59 5.18 8.38 -11.56
CA PRO A 59 6.02 7.71 -12.53
C PRO A 59 6.98 6.76 -11.80
N VAL A 60 6.70 5.46 -11.87
CA VAL A 60 7.62 4.42 -11.39
C VAL A 60 8.78 4.35 -12.37
N ARG A 61 9.99 4.67 -11.88
CA ARG A 61 11.24 4.54 -12.64
C ARG A 61 11.36 3.12 -13.18
N SER A 62 11.62 3.00 -14.48
CA SER A 62 11.99 1.73 -15.10
C SER A 62 13.46 1.46 -14.81
N PHE A 63 13.81 0.22 -14.45
CA PHE A 63 15.20 -0.09 -14.12
C PHE A 63 16.09 -0.20 -15.37
N ASP A 64 17.31 0.29 -15.25
CA ASP A 64 18.39 0.18 -16.25
C ASP A 64 19.58 -0.67 -15.73
N ASN A 65 20.64 -0.80 -16.53
CA ASN A 65 21.82 -1.60 -16.14
C ASN A 65 22.66 -0.94 -15.03
N GLU A 66 22.58 0.38 -14.86
CA GLU A 66 23.28 1.09 -13.77
C GLU A 66 22.60 0.84 -12.42
N ASP A 67 21.28 0.66 -12.43
CA ASP A 67 20.52 0.22 -11.25
C ASP A 67 21.03 -1.11 -10.72
N VAL A 68 21.26 -2.09 -11.59
CA VAL A 68 21.75 -3.42 -11.18
C VAL A 68 23.07 -3.32 -10.42
N GLN A 69 23.94 -2.39 -10.82
CA GLN A 69 25.24 -2.16 -10.17
C GLN A 69 25.13 -1.36 -8.87
N SER A 70 24.06 -0.60 -8.69
CA SER A 70 23.85 0.28 -7.52
C SER A 70 22.92 -0.30 -6.46
N VAL A 71 22.25 -1.44 -6.72
CA VAL A 71 21.49 -2.17 -5.70
C VAL A 71 22.40 -2.57 -4.55
N LYS A 72 22.13 -2.01 -3.37
CA LYS A 72 22.73 -2.46 -2.12
C LYS A 72 21.91 -3.61 -1.56
N ILE A 73 22.57 -4.75 -1.31
CA ILE A 73 21.98 -5.89 -0.61
C ILE A 73 22.43 -5.85 0.84
N PHE A 74 21.51 -5.64 1.76
CA PHE A 74 21.79 -5.77 3.19
C PHE A 74 21.45 -7.20 3.65
N LYS A 75 22.37 -7.85 4.36
CA LYS A 75 22.21 -9.22 4.85
C LYS A 75 21.68 -9.20 6.29
N THR A 76 20.38 -9.38 6.46
CA THR A 76 19.72 -9.80 7.72
C THR A 76 19.20 -11.24 7.54
N ASN A 77 18.27 -11.74 8.36
CA ASN A 77 17.66 -13.06 8.11
C ASN A 77 16.88 -13.13 6.79
N LEU A 78 16.53 -11.97 6.18
CA LEU A 78 15.95 -11.86 4.84
C LEU A 78 16.80 -10.87 4.00
N PRO A 79 17.08 -11.14 2.71
CA PRO A 79 17.82 -10.19 1.88
C PRO A 79 16.97 -8.94 1.59
N HIS A 80 17.52 -7.76 1.87
CA HIS A 80 16.89 -6.46 1.59
C HIS A 80 17.60 -5.78 0.43
N TRP A 81 16.84 -5.32 -0.57
CA TRP A 81 17.38 -4.59 -1.72
C TRP A 81 17.13 -3.10 -1.54
N SER A 82 18.14 -2.27 -1.79
CA SER A 82 18.00 -0.82 -1.75
C SER A 82 18.64 -0.15 -2.96
N LEU A 83 17.83 0.69 -3.59
CA LEU A 83 18.08 1.53 -4.75
C LEU A 83 17.45 2.91 -4.48
N ALA A 84 18.22 3.96 -4.70
CA ALA A 84 17.77 5.33 -4.47
C ALA A 84 16.54 5.65 -5.35
N THR A 85 15.62 6.46 -4.83
CA THR A 85 14.42 6.96 -5.56
C THR A 85 13.45 5.89 -6.08
N SER A 86 13.63 4.63 -5.67
CA SER A 86 12.74 3.55 -6.08
C SER A 86 11.58 3.38 -5.13
N THR A 87 10.46 2.88 -5.65
CA THR A 87 9.29 2.53 -4.84
C THR A 87 9.42 1.12 -4.27
N TYR A 88 9.01 0.95 -3.02
CA TYR A 88 9.03 -0.32 -2.30
C TYR A 88 7.64 -0.65 -1.79
N PHE A 89 7.24 -1.90 -1.98
CA PHE A 89 6.19 -2.50 -1.17
C PHE A 89 6.84 -3.05 0.10
N VAL A 90 6.40 -2.60 1.27
CA VAL A 90 6.94 -2.98 2.57
C VAL A 90 5.84 -3.56 3.45
N THR A 91 6.18 -4.60 4.22
CA THR A 91 5.36 -5.15 5.28
C THR A 91 6.15 -5.25 6.57
N PHE A 92 5.58 -4.81 7.69
CA PHE A 92 6.14 -5.11 9.01
C PHE A 92 5.06 -5.54 9.99
N CYS A 93 5.39 -6.54 10.81
CA CYS A 93 4.43 -7.24 11.66
C CYS A 93 4.65 -6.94 13.14
N ILE A 94 3.57 -6.95 13.91
CA ILE A 94 3.63 -6.90 15.38
C ILE A 94 4.27 -8.19 15.92
N SER A 95 5.06 -8.07 16.98
CA SER A 95 5.58 -9.18 17.75
C SER A 95 4.52 -9.72 18.70
N ASN A 96 4.49 -11.04 18.92
CA ASN A 96 3.58 -11.66 19.89
C ASN A 96 2.12 -11.20 19.76
N ARG A 97 1.49 -11.57 18.63
CA ARG A 97 0.12 -11.20 18.24
C ARG A 97 -0.98 -11.57 19.25
N LYS A 98 -0.67 -12.40 20.26
CA LYS A 98 -1.60 -12.75 21.35
C LYS A 98 -1.75 -11.64 22.39
N LYS A 99 -0.74 -10.77 22.54
CA LYS A 99 -0.69 -9.74 23.60
C LYS A 99 -0.73 -8.31 23.06
N LYS A 100 -0.52 -8.13 21.75
CA LYS A 100 -0.36 -6.83 21.10
C LYS A 100 -1.23 -6.78 19.86
N SER A 101 -1.91 -5.66 19.66
CA SER A 101 -2.79 -5.45 18.53
C SER A 101 -2.82 -3.97 18.16
N LEU A 102 -2.85 -3.70 16.85
CA LEU A 102 -3.14 -2.39 16.28
C LEU A 102 -4.65 -2.20 16.05
N SER A 103 -5.50 -3.14 16.46
CA SER A 103 -6.95 -2.94 16.46
C SER A 103 -7.42 -1.83 17.41
N LEU A 104 -6.57 -1.44 18.38
CA LEU A 104 -6.84 -0.29 19.25
C LEU A 104 -6.65 1.01 18.46
N PRO A 105 -7.68 1.87 18.33
CA PRO A 105 -7.59 3.12 17.57
C PRO A 105 -6.39 3.99 17.93
N VAL A 106 -6.06 4.10 19.22
CA VAL A 106 -4.90 4.88 19.69
C VAL A 106 -3.59 4.32 19.14
N ALA A 107 -3.42 3.00 19.12
CA ALA A 107 -2.20 2.37 18.61
C ALA A 107 -2.08 2.52 17.09
N ALA A 108 -3.19 2.36 16.35
CA ALA A 108 -3.22 2.59 14.91
C ALA A 108 -2.94 4.06 14.56
N THR A 109 -3.50 5.01 15.32
CA THR A 109 -3.25 6.46 15.15
C THR A 109 -1.76 6.78 15.29
N ILE A 110 -1.10 6.25 16.33
CA ILE A 110 0.34 6.49 16.53
C ILE A 110 1.17 5.98 15.35
N VAL A 111 0.79 4.84 14.77
CA VAL A 111 1.46 4.30 13.58
C VAL A 111 1.18 5.15 12.35
N GLU A 112 -0.06 5.60 12.16
CA GLU A 112 -0.44 6.51 11.07
C GLU A 112 0.32 7.83 11.17
N ASP A 113 0.42 8.43 12.36
CA ASP A 113 1.21 9.63 12.63
C ASP A 113 2.69 9.41 12.29
N ALA A 114 3.24 8.26 12.69
CA ALA A 114 4.63 7.89 12.37
C ALA A 114 4.88 7.79 10.85
N ILE A 115 3.92 7.22 10.10
CA ILE A 115 3.97 7.12 8.65
C ILE A 115 3.93 8.52 8.02
N ASN A 116 3.04 9.39 8.50
CA ASN A 116 2.79 10.69 7.90
C ASN A 116 3.81 11.78 8.30
N PHE A 117 4.50 11.63 9.43
CA PHE A 117 5.35 12.69 10.01
C PHE A 117 6.43 13.26 9.06
N TYR A 118 7.09 12.39 8.30
CA TYR A 118 8.13 12.75 7.33
C TYR A 118 7.72 12.52 5.87
N SER A 119 6.44 12.21 5.62
CA SER A 119 5.90 12.13 4.26
C SER A 119 6.02 13.50 3.57
N GLY A 120 6.46 13.53 2.32
CA GLY A 120 6.77 14.75 1.58
C GLY A 120 8.05 15.48 2.01
N LYS A 121 8.83 14.89 2.95
CA LYS A 121 10.10 15.46 3.45
C LYS A 121 11.29 14.51 3.29
N GLN A 122 11.10 13.24 3.62
CA GLN A 122 12.15 12.19 3.53
C GLN A 122 11.77 11.07 2.56
N TYR A 123 10.48 10.93 2.28
CA TYR A 123 9.91 9.90 1.40
C TYR A 123 8.52 10.34 0.96
N GLU A 124 8.03 9.73 -0.12
CA GLU A 124 6.62 9.73 -0.48
C GLU A 124 5.92 8.46 -0.01
N ILE A 125 4.67 8.60 0.41
CA ILE A 125 3.77 7.47 0.70
C ILE A 125 2.67 7.44 -0.35
N ASP A 126 2.71 6.42 -1.20
CA ASP A 126 1.71 6.21 -2.25
C ASP A 126 0.44 5.56 -1.67
N SER A 127 0.62 4.57 -0.81
CA SER A 127 -0.48 3.89 -0.12
C SER A 127 0.00 3.18 1.15
N TYR A 128 -0.94 2.95 2.06
CA TYR A 128 -0.72 2.19 3.29
C TYR A 128 -2.02 1.59 3.81
N VAL A 129 -1.87 0.50 4.57
CA VAL A 129 -2.92 -0.04 5.45
C VAL A 129 -2.30 -0.51 6.76
N ILE A 130 -2.93 -0.15 7.88
CA ILE A 130 -2.55 -0.59 9.22
C ILE A 130 -3.57 -1.64 9.65
N MET A 131 -3.20 -2.90 9.50
CA MET A 131 -4.00 -4.05 9.90
C MET A 131 -3.81 -4.34 11.40
N PRO A 132 -4.69 -5.15 12.03
CA PRO A 132 -4.58 -5.45 13.46
C PRO A 132 -3.24 -6.05 13.91
N ASP A 133 -2.54 -6.76 13.03
CA ASP A 133 -1.28 -7.46 13.36
C ASP A 133 -0.09 -7.10 12.45
N HIS A 134 -0.27 -6.25 11.44
CA HIS A 134 0.78 -5.83 10.52
C HIS A 134 0.46 -4.52 9.81
N VAL A 135 1.44 -3.95 9.12
CA VAL A 135 1.28 -2.76 8.28
C VAL A 135 1.82 -3.07 6.90
N HIS A 136 1.12 -2.64 5.86
CA HIS A 136 1.66 -2.58 4.50
C HIS A 136 1.85 -1.13 4.06
N LEU A 137 2.95 -0.86 3.37
CA LEU A 137 3.28 0.45 2.79
C LEU A 137 3.68 0.29 1.32
N LEU A 138 3.34 1.29 0.51
CA LEU A 138 3.95 1.58 -0.78
C LEU A 138 4.67 2.92 -0.63
N ILE A 139 6.00 2.87 -0.57
CA ILE A 139 6.84 3.98 -0.11
C ILE A 139 8.01 4.22 -1.07
N THR A 140 8.31 5.49 -1.33
CA THR A 140 9.44 5.90 -2.18
C THR A 140 10.36 6.85 -1.40
N PRO A 141 11.52 6.36 -0.89
CA PRO A 141 12.51 7.21 -0.25
C PRO A 141 13.10 8.26 -1.20
N TYR A 142 13.35 9.47 -0.68
CA TYR A 142 14.13 10.48 -1.40
C TYR A 142 15.63 10.13 -1.43
N PRO A 143 16.44 10.69 -2.35
CA PRO A 143 17.83 10.28 -2.60
C PRO A 143 18.73 10.18 -1.36
N ASP A 144 18.55 11.09 -0.40
CA ASP A 144 19.40 11.19 0.81
C ASP A 144 18.94 10.28 1.97
N PHE A 145 17.84 9.56 1.80
CA PHE A 145 17.22 8.77 2.86
C PHE A 145 17.18 7.28 2.52
N GLU A 146 17.72 6.46 3.42
CA GLU A 146 17.71 5.01 3.27
C GLU A 146 16.42 4.41 3.83
N LEU A 147 15.78 3.51 3.07
CA LEU A 147 14.54 2.82 3.47
C LEU A 147 14.66 2.18 4.86
N SER A 148 15.78 1.51 5.14
CA SER A 148 16.02 0.84 6.42
C SER A 148 15.99 1.81 7.62
N LYS A 149 16.59 3.01 7.46
CA LYS A 149 16.58 4.07 8.48
C LYS A 149 15.20 4.68 8.65
N ILE A 150 14.47 4.90 7.55
CA ILE A 150 13.09 5.37 7.58
C ILE A 150 12.21 4.41 8.38
N LEU A 151 12.23 3.12 8.02
CA LEU A 151 11.43 2.10 8.69
C LEU A 151 11.86 1.91 10.15
N PHE A 152 13.15 1.99 10.46
CA PHE A 152 13.64 1.95 11.83
C PHE A 152 13.08 3.11 12.66
N ASN A 153 13.12 4.34 12.14
CA ASN A 153 12.62 5.52 12.85
C ASN A 153 11.11 5.44 13.08
N MET A 154 10.33 5.08 12.05
CA MET A 154 8.88 4.87 12.17
C MET A 154 8.56 3.82 13.26
N LYS A 155 9.18 2.64 13.17
CA LYS A 155 8.97 1.54 14.12
C LYS A 155 9.40 1.91 15.54
N SER A 156 10.51 2.63 15.67
CA SER A 156 11.09 3.05 16.96
C SER A 156 10.19 4.06 17.65
N PHE A 157 9.71 5.08 16.93
CA PHE A 157 8.76 6.06 17.45
C PHE A 157 7.48 5.36 17.92
N ALA A 158 6.84 4.56 17.05
CA ALA A 158 5.61 3.86 17.40
C ALA A 158 5.80 2.92 18.61
N THR A 159 6.90 2.17 18.66
CA THR A 159 7.21 1.28 19.79
C THR A 159 7.30 2.06 21.09
N LYS A 160 8.08 3.16 21.12
CA LYS A 160 8.30 3.95 22.34
C LYS A 160 6.99 4.56 22.83
N THR A 161 6.22 5.17 21.94
CA THR A 161 4.97 5.84 22.29
C THR A 161 3.91 4.85 22.77
N ILE A 162 3.69 3.75 22.03
CA ILE A 162 2.71 2.71 22.40
C ILE A 162 3.12 2.04 23.71
N ASN A 163 4.38 1.63 23.85
CA ASN A 163 4.83 0.96 25.08
C ASN A 163 4.69 1.86 26.31
N ASN A 164 4.95 3.17 26.16
CA ASN A 164 4.78 4.13 27.25
C ASN A 164 3.31 4.30 27.65
N ILE A 165 2.40 4.43 26.68
CA ILE A 165 0.96 4.61 26.94
C ILE A 165 0.33 3.38 27.60
N PHE A 166 0.70 2.19 27.15
CA PHE A 166 0.11 0.93 27.62
C PHE A 166 0.94 0.22 28.69
N SER A 167 2.02 0.84 29.18
CA SER A 167 2.96 0.25 30.15
C SER A 167 3.47 -1.14 29.73
N ILE A 168 3.71 -1.33 28.42
CA ILE A 168 4.17 -2.58 27.83
C ILE A 168 5.69 -2.59 27.77
N ASN A 169 6.30 -3.70 28.17
CA ASN A 169 7.75 -3.90 28.04
C ASN A 169 8.12 -4.75 26.81
N GLY A 170 9.32 -4.49 26.28
CA GLY A 170 9.92 -5.28 25.20
C GLY A 170 9.53 -4.86 23.77
N ARG A 171 9.93 -5.68 22.80
CA ARG A 171 9.79 -5.38 21.36
C ARG A 171 8.33 -5.30 20.93
N PHE A 172 7.90 -4.24 20.27
CA PHE A 172 6.55 -4.17 19.70
C PHE A 172 6.47 -4.85 18.32
N TRP A 173 7.51 -4.70 17.49
CA TRP A 173 7.57 -5.27 16.14
C TRP A 173 8.40 -6.55 16.08
N GLN A 174 8.16 -7.37 15.05
CA GLN A 174 9.10 -8.40 14.65
C GLN A 174 10.44 -7.76 14.19
N PRO A 175 11.58 -8.46 14.38
CA PRO A 175 12.91 -7.91 14.08
C PRO A 175 13.04 -7.44 12.63
N ASP A 176 12.58 -8.27 11.69
CA ASP A 176 12.69 -8.01 10.26
C ASP A 176 11.40 -7.45 9.67
N ASN A 177 11.55 -6.78 8.52
CA ASN A 177 10.45 -6.39 7.66
C ASN A 177 10.54 -7.24 6.39
N PHE A 178 9.49 -7.21 5.58
CA PHE A 178 9.52 -7.74 4.24
C PHE A 178 9.42 -6.57 3.26
N ASP A 179 10.33 -6.46 2.31
CA ASP A 179 10.29 -5.43 1.28
C ASP A 179 10.52 -6.01 -0.11
N HIS A 180 9.87 -5.35 -1.07
CA HIS A 180 9.94 -5.68 -2.48
C HIS A 180 10.07 -4.42 -3.30
N LEU A 181 11.15 -4.35 -4.07
CA LEU A 181 11.38 -3.32 -5.06
C LEU A 181 10.31 -3.39 -6.16
N VAL A 182 9.57 -2.30 -6.36
CA VAL A 182 8.49 -2.21 -7.34
C VAL A 182 9.08 -1.84 -8.69
N ARG A 183 9.08 -2.81 -9.61
CA ARG A 183 9.92 -2.74 -10.82
C ARG A 183 9.32 -2.03 -12.02
N ASN A 184 8.00 -1.89 -12.01
CA ASN A 184 7.28 -1.20 -13.06
C ASN A 184 5.89 -0.84 -12.55
N HIS A 185 5.22 -0.07 -13.39
CA HIS A 185 3.87 0.41 -13.15
C HIS A 185 2.82 -0.68 -12.88
N GLY A 186 2.90 -1.81 -13.57
CA GLY A 186 1.95 -2.92 -13.38
C GLY A 186 2.08 -3.55 -11.99
N TYR A 187 3.30 -3.67 -11.46
CA TYR A 187 3.51 -4.11 -10.07
C TYR A 187 3.01 -3.07 -9.07
N TRP A 188 3.23 -1.78 -9.34
CA TRP A 188 2.75 -0.70 -8.48
C TRP A 188 1.23 -0.77 -8.31
N ILE A 189 0.46 -0.88 -9.41
CA ILE A 189 -1.01 -0.97 -9.36
C ILE A 189 -1.45 -2.19 -8.54
N ARG A 190 -0.81 -3.34 -8.76
CA ARG A 190 -1.11 -4.56 -8.00
C ARG A 190 -0.86 -4.41 -6.50
N TYR A 191 0.22 -3.74 -6.09
CA TYR A 191 0.49 -3.50 -4.68
C TYR A 191 -0.46 -2.48 -4.07
N PHE A 192 -0.79 -1.42 -4.80
CA PHE A 192 -1.80 -0.45 -4.40
C PHE A 192 -3.16 -1.12 -4.14
N ASP A 193 -3.65 -1.91 -5.11
CA ASP A 193 -4.90 -2.67 -4.97
C ASP A 193 -4.82 -3.69 -3.82
N TYR A 194 -3.68 -4.38 -3.70
CA TYR A 194 -3.47 -5.36 -2.63
C TYR A 194 -3.56 -4.73 -1.24
N ILE A 195 -2.91 -3.58 -1.05
CA ILE A 195 -2.89 -2.83 0.21
C ILE A 195 -4.32 -2.48 0.63
N HIS A 196 -5.08 -1.83 -0.25
CA HIS A 196 -6.42 -1.36 0.11
C HIS A 196 -7.47 -2.47 0.19
N ASN A 197 -7.29 -3.58 -0.53
CA ASN A 197 -8.18 -4.74 -0.42
C ASN A 197 -7.85 -5.68 0.75
N ASN A 198 -6.75 -5.44 1.47
CA ASN A 198 -6.36 -6.32 2.59
C ASN A 198 -7.44 -6.42 3.70
N PRO A 199 -8.05 -5.31 4.15
CA PRO A 199 -9.15 -5.35 5.14
C PRO A 199 -10.37 -6.15 4.67
N VAL A 200 -10.68 -6.10 3.37
CA VAL A 200 -11.79 -6.87 2.77
C VAL A 200 -11.44 -8.36 2.75
N LYS A 201 -10.23 -8.72 2.33
CA LYS A 201 -9.74 -10.11 2.35
C LYS A 201 -9.70 -10.70 3.76
N ALA A 202 -9.47 -9.86 4.77
CA ALA A 202 -9.51 -10.24 6.18
C ALA A 202 -10.94 -10.24 6.77
N CYS A 203 -11.97 -9.98 5.96
CA CYS A 203 -13.38 -9.88 6.36
C CYS A 203 -13.65 -8.84 7.46
N ILE A 204 -12.85 -7.77 7.54
CA ILE A 204 -13.02 -6.70 8.54
C ILE A 204 -14.08 -5.68 8.06
N VAL A 205 -14.09 -5.39 6.76
CA VAL A 205 -15.04 -4.49 6.10
C VAL A 205 -15.54 -5.10 4.79
N LYS A 206 -16.63 -4.56 4.23
CA LYS A 206 -17.19 -5.08 2.97
C LYS A 206 -16.51 -4.47 1.76
N THR A 207 -16.13 -3.18 1.85
CA THR A 207 -15.45 -2.47 0.77
C THR A 207 -14.16 -1.79 1.29
N PRO A 208 -13.15 -1.57 0.42
CA PRO A 208 -11.88 -0.96 0.82
C PRO A 208 -11.98 0.42 1.46
N ASP A 209 -12.95 1.24 1.03
CA ASP A 209 -13.16 2.62 1.49
C ASP A 209 -13.74 2.71 2.91
N GLU A 210 -14.36 1.64 3.42
CA GLU A 210 -14.89 1.57 4.78
C GLU A 210 -13.81 1.42 5.87
N TYR A 211 -12.57 1.06 5.50
CA TYR A 211 -11.53 0.81 6.49
C TYR A 211 -10.76 2.08 6.88
N THR A 212 -11.01 2.57 8.09
CA THR A 212 -10.44 3.82 8.63
C THR A 212 -8.91 3.90 8.59
N TRP A 213 -8.22 2.78 8.80
CA TRP A 213 -6.76 2.73 8.92
C TRP A 213 -6.07 2.37 7.60
N SER A 214 -6.65 2.85 6.50
CA SER A 214 -6.14 2.78 5.13
C SER A 214 -6.09 4.18 4.55
N SER A 215 -5.04 4.51 3.80
CA SER A 215 -4.95 5.81 3.10
C SER A 215 -6.11 6.03 2.13
N LEU A 216 -6.72 4.95 1.63
CA LEU A 216 -7.89 5.07 0.74
C LEU A 216 -9.05 5.79 1.41
N SER A 217 -9.32 5.51 2.69
CA SER A 217 -10.38 6.21 3.44
C SER A 217 -10.13 7.71 3.54
N LYS A 218 -8.85 8.13 3.56
CA LYS A 218 -8.44 9.53 3.67
C LYS A 218 -8.55 10.27 2.33
N LEU A 219 -8.26 9.59 1.22
CA LEU A 219 -8.47 10.13 -0.14
C LEU A 219 -9.93 10.56 -0.36
N TYR A 220 -10.89 9.81 0.20
CA TYR A 220 -12.31 10.15 0.12
C TYR A 220 -12.79 11.11 1.22
N SER A 221 -12.07 11.21 2.35
CA SER A 221 -12.43 12.11 3.46
C SER A 221 -11.93 13.55 3.29
N ALA A 222 -10.98 13.78 2.36
CA ALA A 222 -10.42 15.10 2.08
C ALA A 222 -11.26 15.94 1.08
N ARG A 223 -12.57 15.67 0.98
CA ARG A 223 -13.51 16.38 0.10
C ARG A 223 -14.74 16.84 0.87
#